data_AF-A0A816TCK6-F1
#
_entry.id   AF-A0A816TCK6-F1
#
_cell.length_a   1.000
_cell.length_b   1.000
_cell.length_c   1.000
_cell.angle_alpha   90.00
_cell.angle_beta   90.00
_cell.angle_gamma   90.00
#
_symmetry.space_group_name_H-M   'P 1'
#
loop_
_entity.id
_entity.type
_entity.pdbx_description
1 polymer ?
#
loop_
_entity_poly.entity_id
_entity_poly.type
_entity_poly.pdbx_seq_one_letter_code
_entity_poly.pdbx_strand_id
1 'polypeptide(L)'
;MLIRWNSSFLLIDRLILHKDVLNSMCSFLNNITGLTEKQTKKLMGLMLNQQEWNLLNCLKNVLEPFLEATTALSGQKYPTMALSFCFPSFITFSTIIF
;
A
#
# COMPACT_ATOMS: atom_id res chain seq x y z
N MET A 1 -0.57 -10.20 20.15
CA MET A 1 -1.04 -9.43 18.98
C MET A 1 -0.37 -10.03 17.76
N LEU A 2 -1.09 -10.77 16.91
CA LEU A 2 -0.51 -11.34 15.70
C LEU A 2 -0.28 -10.20 14.70
N ILE A 3 0.98 -9.90 14.38
CA ILE A 3 1.31 -9.05 13.24
C ILE A 3 0.91 -9.85 12.00
N ARG A 4 -0.30 -9.59 11.49
CA ARG A 4 -0.76 -10.16 10.22
C ARG A 4 0.17 -9.63 9.13
N TRP A 5 0.57 -10.49 8.19
CA TRP A 5 1.54 -10.19 7.12
C TRP A 5 0.95 -9.29 6.02
N ASN A 6 0.17 -8.29 6.42
CA ASN A 6 -0.57 -7.35 5.57
C ASN A 6 -0.34 -5.89 5.98
N SER A 7 0.63 -5.64 6.88
CA SER A 7 1.01 -4.29 7.30
C SER A 7 1.41 -3.41 6.11
N SER A 8 2.17 -3.96 5.14
CA SER A 8 2.59 -3.23 3.94
C SER A 8 1.41 -2.83 3.05
N PHE A 9 0.46 -3.75 2.82
CA PHE A 9 -0.75 -3.43 2.06
C PHE A 9 -1.58 -2.36 2.76
N LEU A 10 -1.81 -2.51 4.07
CA LEU A 10 -2.59 -1.55 4.86
C LEU A 10 -1.94 -0.16 4.90
N LEU A 11 -0.60 -0.10 4.92
CA LEU A 11 0.13 1.15 4.85
C LEU A 11 -0.11 1.83 3.50
N ILE A 12 0.09 1.10 2.39
CA ILE A 12 -0.08 1.64 1.03
C ILE A 12 -1.52 2.09 0.81
N ASP A 13 -2.50 1.29 1.21
CA ASP A 13 -3.92 1.60 1.08
C ASP A 13 -4.31 2.90 1.82
N ARG A 14 -3.88 3.04 3.08
CA ARG A 14 -4.10 4.27 3.86
C ARG A 14 -3.39 5.48 3.27
N LEU A 15 -2.17 5.29 2.78
CA LEU A 15 -1.39 6.36 2.18
C LEU A 15 -2.07 6.89 0.91
N ILE A 16 -2.60 5.99 0.07
CA ILE A 16 -3.39 6.36 -1.12
C ILE A 16 -4.68 7.08 -0.70
N LEU A 17 -5.38 6.59 0.33
CA LEU A 17 -6.60 7.23 0.85
C LEU A 17 -6.37 8.66 1.34
N HIS A 18 -5.17 8.98 1.85
CA HIS A 18 -4.82 10.31 2.34
C HIS A 18 -4.02 11.15 1.33
N LYS A 19 -3.93 10.73 0.06
CA LYS A 19 -3.19 11.44 -0.99
C LYS A 19 -3.56 12.93 -1.07
N ASP A 20 -4.84 13.25 -1.11
CA ASP A 20 -5.30 14.63 -1.29
C ASP A 20 -4.97 15.52 -0.10
N VAL A 21 -5.10 14.98 1.12
CA VAL A 21 -4.71 15.67 2.35
C VAL A 21 -3.21 15.94 2.34
N LEU A 22 -2.39 14.95 2.00
CA LEU A 22 -0.93 15.11 1.92
C LEU A 22 -0.53 16.16 0.89
N ASN A 23 -1.14 16.13 -0.31
CA ASN A 23 -0.89 17.12 -1.36
C ASN A 23 -1.31 18.53 -0.92
N SER A 24 -2.44 18.66 -0.22
CA SER A 24 -2.88 19.93 0.34
C SER A 24 -1.89 20.45 1.38
N MET A 25 -1.44 19.60 2.31
CA MET A 25 -0.45 19.97 3.33
C MET A 25 0.86 20.44 2.70
N CYS A 26 1.33 19.77 1.65
CA CYS A 26 2.50 20.19 0.89
C CYS A 26 2.33 21.59 0.27
N SER A 27 1.13 21.94 -0.20
CA SER A 27 0.81 23.25 -0.79
C SER A 27 0.85 24.38 0.25
N PHE A 28 0.56 24.07 1.52
CA PHE A 28 0.58 25.03 2.63
C PHE A 28 1.93 25.16 3.34
N LEU A 29 2.95 24.37 2.99
CA LEU A 29 4.24 24.32 3.69
C LEU A 29 4.92 25.68 3.86
N ASN A 30 4.80 26.56 2.86
CA ASN A 30 5.40 27.90 2.90
C ASN A 30 4.68 28.86 3.87
N ASN A 31 3.45 28.54 4.28
CA ASN A 31 2.64 29.35 5.17
C ASN A 31 2.69 28.87 6.63
N ILE A 32 3.44 27.79 6.92
CA ILE A 32 3.59 27.26 8.27
C ILE A 32 4.61 28.10 9.04
N THR A 33 4.12 28.90 9.99
CA THR A 33 4.96 29.69 10.88
C THR A 33 5.78 28.77 11.80
N GLY A 34 7.11 28.97 11.82
CA GLY A 34 8.03 28.20 12.67
C GLY A 34 8.83 27.11 11.94
N LEU A 35 8.60 26.91 10.64
CA LEU A 35 9.42 26.00 9.83
C LEU A 35 10.74 26.68 9.43
N THR A 36 11.87 26.00 9.66
CA THR A 36 13.16 26.45 9.12
C THR A 36 13.25 26.09 7.63
N GLU A 37 13.93 26.90 6.82
CA GLU A 37 14.12 26.65 5.38
C GLU A 37 14.63 25.23 5.07
N LYS A 38 15.52 24.68 5.90
CA LYS A 38 16.01 23.30 5.80
C LYS A 38 14.89 22.25 5.98
N GLN A 39 13.97 22.48 6.91
CA GLN A 39 12.85 21.58 7.16
C GLN A 39 11.84 21.64 6.02
N THR A 40 11.56 22.85 5.52
CA THR A 40 10.69 23.05 4.34
C THR A 40 11.24 22.31 3.12
N LYS A 41 12.54 22.46 2.81
CA LYS A 41 13.19 21.73 1.71
C LYS A 41 13.12 20.22 1.89
N LYS A 42 13.31 19.72 3.12
CA LYS A 42 13.22 18.28 3.42
C LYS A 42 11.79 17.75 3.22
N LEU A 43 10.77 18.49 3.65
CA LEU A 43 9.37 18.11 3.48
C LEU A 43 8.94 18.15 2.02
N MET A 44 9.39 19.15 1.25
CA MET A 44 9.17 19.18 -0.20
C MET A 44 9.82 17.98 -0.90
N GLY A 45 11.02 17.56 -0.48
CA GLY A 45 11.69 16.38 -1.03
C GLY A 45 11.01 15.04 -0.68
N LEU A 46 10.13 15.01 0.32
CA LEU A 46 9.32 13.82 0.67
C LEU A 46 7.99 13.78 -0.08
N MET A 47 7.65 14.83 -0.84
CA MET A 47 6.43 14.88 -1.61
C MET A 47 6.51 13.87 -2.76
N LEU A 48 5.57 12.92 -2.76
CA LEU A 48 5.50 11.90 -3.80
C LEU A 48 5.04 12.53 -5.12
N ASN A 49 5.78 12.26 -6.18
CA ASN A 49 5.39 12.65 -7.53
C ASN A 49 4.29 11.72 -8.08
N GLN A 50 3.69 12.11 -9.21
CA GLN A 50 2.59 11.32 -9.79
C GLN A 50 3.02 9.91 -10.22
N GLN A 51 4.28 9.71 -10.63
CA GLN A 51 4.80 8.38 -11.00
C GLN A 51 4.91 7.47 -9.78
N GLU A 52 5.36 7.99 -8.64
CA GLU A 52 5.43 7.27 -7.37
C GLU A 52 4.03 6.91 -6.85
N TRP A 53 3.06 7.82 -6.98
CA TRP A 53 1.66 7.50 -6.69
C TRP A 53 1.10 6.40 -7.59
N ASN A 54 1.45 6.39 -8.88
CA ASN A 54 1.06 5.32 -9.79
C ASN A 54 1.71 3.99 -9.39
N LEU A 55 2.99 4.01 -9.02
CA LEU A 55 3.71 2.84 -8.53
C LEU A 55 3.06 2.25 -7.26
N LEU A 56 2.66 3.10 -6.31
CA LEU A 56 1.96 2.67 -5.10
C LEU A 56 0.60 2.02 -5.41
N ASN A 57 -0.14 2.54 -6.39
CA ASN A 57 -1.38 1.89 -6.86
C ASN A 57 -1.10 0.53 -7.51
N CYS A 58 -0.05 0.42 -8.34
CA CYS A 58 0.35 -0.88 -8.88
C CYS A 58 0.72 -1.87 -7.78
N LEU A 59 1.49 -1.44 -6.78
CA LEU A 59 1.84 -2.27 -5.62
C LEU A 59 0.61 -2.69 -4.82
N LYS A 60 -0.35 -1.80 -4.60
CA LYS A 60 -1.63 -2.14 -3.97
C LYS A 60 -2.32 -3.26 -4.75
N ASN A 61 -2.47 -3.12 -6.06
CA ASN A 61 -3.15 -4.11 -6.91
C ASN A 61 -2.44 -5.48 -6.90
N VAL A 62 -1.10 -5.49 -6.86
CA VAL A 62 -0.34 -6.73 -6.74
C VAL A 62 -0.55 -7.38 -5.37
N LEU A 63 -0.61 -6.59 -4.29
CA LEU A 63 -0.71 -7.08 -2.92
C LEU A 63 -2.14 -7.48 -2.49
N GLU A 64 -3.16 -6.89 -3.10
CA GLU A 64 -4.58 -7.16 -2.85
C GLU A 64 -4.97 -8.64 -2.91
N PRO A 65 -4.64 -9.41 -3.98
CA PRO A 65 -4.99 -10.83 -4.05
C PRO A 65 -4.31 -11.67 -2.97
N PHE A 66 -3.12 -11.26 -2.49
CA PHE A 66 -2.46 -11.93 -1.36
C PHE A 66 -3.17 -11.65 -0.04
N LEU A 67 -3.68 -10.44 0.15
CA LEU A 67 -4.49 -10.12 1.33
C LEU A 67 -5.77 -10.96 1.34
N GLU A 68 -6.45 -11.07 0.21
CA GLU A 68 -7.66 -11.88 0.07
C GLU A 68 -7.38 -13.36 0.35
N ALA A 69 -6.33 -13.91 -0.28
CA ALA A 69 -5.93 -15.31 -0.09
C ALA A 69 -5.55 -15.60 1.37
N THR A 70 -4.72 -14.75 1.98
CA THR A 70 -4.33 -14.93 3.39
C THR A 70 -5.50 -14.76 4.34
N THR A 71 -6.44 -13.85 4.06
CA THR A 71 -7.67 -13.68 4.85
C THR A 71 -8.55 -14.91 4.76
N ALA A 72 -8.80 -15.42 3.55
CA ALA A 72 -9.59 -16.62 3.31
C ALA A 72 -8.99 -17.85 3.98
N LEU A 73 -7.67 -18.08 3.81
CA LEU A 73 -6.94 -19.20 4.41
C LEU A 73 -6.84 -19.11 5.94
N SER A 74 -6.90 -17.89 6.51
CA SER A 74 -6.91 -17.69 7.97
C SER A 74 -8.25 -18.02 8.64
N GLY A 75 -9.30 -18.28 7.86
CA GLY A 75 -10.61 -18.63 8.37
C GLY A 75 -10.62 -20.01 9.04
N GLN A 76 -11.04 -20.07 10.31
CA GLN A 76 -11.14 -21.33 11.07
C GLN A 76 -12.50 -22.04 10.90
N LYS A 77 -13.49 -21.40 10.26
CA LYS A 77 -14.89 -21.88 10.15
C LYS A 77 -15.18 -22.79 8.95
N TYR A 78 -14.27 -22.89 7.97
CA TYR A 78 -14.46 -23.68 6.75
C TYR A 78 -13.21 -24.52 6.47
N PRO A 79 -13.32 -25.66 5.76
CA PRO A 79 -12.15 -26.44 5.34
C PRO A 79 -11.31 -25.63 4.34
N THR A 80 -10.39 -24.83 4.88
CA THR A 80 -9.49 -23.91 4.15
C THR A 80 -8.34 -24.63 3.45
N MET A 81 -8.05 -25.87 3.83
CA MET A 81 -7.00 -26.68 3.20
C MET A 81 -7.36 -27.13 1.77
N ALA A 82 -8.64 -27.25 1.42
CA ALA A 82 -9.04 -27.49 0.04
C ALA A 82 -8.84 -26.23 -0.83
N LEU A 83 -8.98 -25.04 -0.24
CA LEU A 83 -8.82 -23.76 -0.95
C LEU A 83 -7.38 -23.49 -1.34
N SER A 84 -6.37 -23.98 -0.59
CA SER A 84 -4.97 -23.80 -0.96
C SER A 84 -4.59 -24.46 -2.29
N PHE A 85 -5.35 -25.47 -2.73
CA PHE A 85 -5.19 -26.09 -4.05
C PHE A 85 -6.00 -25.39 -5.15
N CYS A 86 -7.01 -24.60 -4.77
CA CYS A 86 -7.93 -23.94 -5.68
C CYS A 86 -7.63 -22.45 -5.90
N PHE A 87 -6.83 -21.83 -5.03
CA PHE A 87 -6.27 -20.51 -5.32
C PHE A 87 -5.34 -20.63 -6.54
N PRO A 88 -5.56 -19.85 -7.62
CA PRO A 88 -4.74 -19.91 -8.84
C PRO A 88 -3.34 -19.31 -8.66
N SER A 89 -2.83 -19.25 -7.42
CA SER A 89 -1.60 -18.59 -6.99
C SER A 89 -0.30 -19.23 -7.52
N PHE A 90 -0.38 -20.35 -8.24
CA PHE A 90 0.78 -20.88 -9.00
C PHE A 90 0.79 -20.48 -10.48
N ILE A 91 -0.35 -20.15 -11.08
CA ILE A 91 -0.44 -19.97 -12.55
C ILE A 91 -0.30 -18.50 -12.94
N THR A 92 -0.78 -17.55 -12.14
CA THR A 92 -0.71 -16.12 -12.48
C THR A 92 0.65 -15.47 -12.20
N PHE A 93 1.47 -16.05 -11.32
CA PHE A 93 2.82 -15.56 -11.07
C PHE A 93 3.75 -15.70 -12.28
N SER A 94 3.54 -16.72 -13.13
CA SER A 94 4.40 -16.94 -14.30
C SER A 94 4.07 -16.01 -15.46
N THR A 95 2.89 -15.38 -15.48
CA THR A 95 2.44 -14.51 -16.59
C THR A 95 2.77 -13.03 -16.37
N ILE A 96 3.14 -12.63 -15.15
CA ILE A 96 3.50 -11.24 -14.81
C ILE A 96 5.02 -11.02 -14.85
N ILE A 97 5.83 -12.09 -14.94
CA ILE A 97 7.30 -12.04 -14.93
C ILE A 97 7.93 -12.30 -16.32
N PHE A 98 7.14 -12.53 -17.37
CA PHE A 98 7.61 -12.64 -18.77
C PHE A 98 6.94 -11.65 -19.70
#